data_AF-A0A7X1M6H9-F1
#
_entry.id   AF-A0A7X1M6H9-F1
#
_cell.length_a   1.000
_cell.length_b   1.000
_cell.length_c   1.000
_cell.angle_alpha   90.00
_cell.angle_beta   90.00
_cell.angle_gamma   90.00
#
_symmetry.space_group_name_H-M   'P 1'
#
loop_
_entity.id
_entity.type
_entity.pdbx_description
1 polymer ?
#
loop_
_entity_poly.entity_id
_entity_poly.type
_entity_poly.pdbx_seq_one_letter_code
_entity_poly.pdbx_strand_id
1 'polypeptide(L)' 'MDSRSWRLSLSADGARATRLPTPGAAVAEGLETPTASARGTASELVLTLYGRIPVDSLKLDGDRAVFDLLQAWEPEE' A
#
# COMPACT_ATOMS: atom_id res chain seq x y z
N MET A 1 -10.98 17.38 0.23
CA MET A 1 -11.02 16.33 1.26
C MET A 1 -9.59 15.86 1.50
N ASP A 2 -9.07 16.09 2.70
CA ASP A 2 -7.72 15.74 3.12
C ASP A 2 -7.57 14.21 3.20
N SER A 3 -7.18 13.59 2.09
CA SER A 3 -7.07 12.14 2.00
C SER A 3 -5.73 11.73 2.57
N ARG A 4 -5.73 11.19 3.79
CA ARG A 4 -4.50 10.67 4.41
C ARG A 4 -3.95 9.54 3.54
N SER A 5 -2.72 9.73 3.07
CA SER A 5 -2.03 8.79 2.20
C SER A 5 -0.73 8.35 2.86
N TRP A 6 -0.31 7.12 2.59
CA TRP A 6 0.94 6.55 3.09
C TRP A 6 1.63 5.78 1.98
N ARG A 7 2.95 5.71 2.05
CA ARG A 7 3.79 4.82 1.24
C ARG A 7 4.37 3.75 2.13
N LEU A 8 4.27 2.50 1.69
CA LEU A 8 4.97 1.37 2.28
C LEU A 8 6.16 1.03 1.38
N SER A 9 7.35 0.97 1.97
CA SER A 9 8.55 0.43 1.34
C SER A 9 8.88 -0.90 1.99
N LEU A 10 8.95 -1.95 1.19
CA LEU A 10 9.23 -3.31 1.62
C LEU A 10 10.61 -3.72 1.10
N SER A 11 11.45 -4.25 1.98
CA SER A 11 12.75 -4.82 1.65
C SER A 11 12.98 -6.08 2.50
N ALA A 12 14.06 -6.82 2.22
CA ALA A 12 14.47 -7.96 3.05
C ALA A 12 14.74 -7.56 4.52
N ASP A 13 15.03 -6.27 4.77
CA ASP A 13 15.25 -5.70 6.10
C ASP A 13 13.93 -5.40 6.85
N GLY A 14 12.79 -5.44 6.15
CA GLY A 14 11.46 -5.26 6.72
C GLY A 14 10.58 -4.25 5.98
N ALA A 15 9.58 -3.74 6.69
CA ALA A 15 8.57 -2.81 6.16
C ALA A 15 8.69 -1.43 6.80
N ARG A 16 8.74 -0.38 5.97
CA ARG A 16 8.76 1.02 6.43
C ARG A 16 7.57 1.80 5.89
N ALA A 17 6.79 2.42 6.78
CA ALA A 17 5.67 3.28 6.42
C ALA A 17 6.08 4.77 6.50
N THR A 18 5.84 5.50 5.41
CA THR A 18 6.06 6.95 5.33
C THR A 18 4.74 7.65 5.03
N ARG A 19 4.38 8.68 5.81
CA ARG A 19 3.15 9.45 5.58
C ARG A 19 3.34 10.37 4.37
N LEU A 20 2.38 10.37 3.45
CA LEU A 20 2.34 11.26 2.29
C LEU A 20 1.36 12.41 2.57
N PRO A 21 1.74 13.66 2.25
CA PRO A 21 0.90 14.83 2.51
C PRO A 21 -0.36 14.88 1.64
N THR A 22 -0.35 14.26 0.45
CA THR A 22 -1.51 14.20 -0.45
C THR A 22 -1.44 12.94 -1.32
N PRO A 23 -2.57 12.32 -1.70
CA PRO A 23 -2.57 11.25 -2.69
C PRO A 23 -1.98 11.75 -4.01
N GLY A 24 -0.92 11.11 -4.48
CA GLY A 24 -0.16 11.55 -5.67
C GLY A 24 0.98 12.54 -5.38
N ALA A 25 1.15 12.99 -4.13
CA ALA A 25 2.32 13.79 -3.75
C ALA A 25 3.63 13.00 -3.92
N ALA A 26 3.60 11.67 -3.79
CA ALA A 26 4.78 10.84 -4.03
C ALA A 26 5.38 11.08 -5.43
N VAL A 27 4.55 11.14 -6.47
CA VAL A 27 5.01 11.38 -7.85
C VAL A 27 5.48 12.84 -8.04
N ALA A 28 4.93 13.78 -7.27
CA ALA A 28 5.27 15.20 -7.35
C ALA A 28 6.52 15.58 -6.53
N GLU A 29 6.82 14.87 -5.44
CA GLU A 29 8.00 15.08 -4.58
C GLU A 29 9.24 14.31 -5.06
N GLY A 30 9.21 13.75 -6.27
CA GLY A 30 10.32 12.96 -6.81
C GLY A 30 10.54 11.62 -6.11
N LEU A 31 9.57 11.14 -5.33
CA LEU A 31 9.58 9.77 -4.83
C LEU A 31 9.28 8.85 -6.03
N GLU A 32 10.07 7.78 -6.17
CA GLU A 32 9.94 6.80 -7.25
C GLU A 32 8.48 6.35 -7.40
N THR A 33 7.99 6.12 -8.61
CA THR A 33 6.63 5.62 -8.82
C THR A 33 6.41 4.35 -7.98
N PRO A 34 5.35 4.27 -7.16
CA PRO A 34 5.12 3.07 -6.37
C PRO A 34 4.85 1.89 -7.30
N THR A 35 5.42 0.72 -6.98
CA THR A 35 5.24 -0.52 -7.78
C THR A 35 3.76 -0.88 -7.92
N ALA A 36 2.99 -0.66 -6.85
CA ALA A 36 1.55 -0.84 -6.82
C ALA A 36 0.91 0.20 -5.89
N SER A 37 -0.36 0.52 -6.12
CA SER A 37 -1.15 1.35 -5.21
C SER A 37 -2.55 0.78 -5.02
N ALA A 38 -3.05 0.86 -3.78
CA ALA A 38 -4.41 0.48 -3.41
C ALA A 38 -5.15 1.69 -2.84
N ARG A 39 -6.40 1.88 -3.24
CA ARG A 39 -7.25 2.97 -2.77
C ARG A 39 -8.66 2.46 -2.45
N GLY A 40 -9.16 2.86 -1.28
CA GLY A 40 -10.53 2.60 -0.85
C GLY A 40 -10.86 3.47 0.35
N THR A 41 -11.96 3.16 1.01
CA THR A 41 -12.30 3.75 2.32
C THR A 41 -11.31 3.27 3.39
N ALA A 42 -11.20 4.01 4.48
CA ALA A 42 -10.39 3.59 5.62
C ALA A 42 -10.81 2.22 6.16
N SER A 43 -12.12 1.94 6.17
CA SER A 43 -12.68 0.66 6.60
C SER A 43 -12.28 -0.50 5.69
N GLU A 44 -12.38 -0.33 4.37
CA GLU A 44 -11.96 -1.37 3.41
C GLU A 44 -10.47 -1.65 3.50
N LEU A 45 -9.64 -0.61 3.65
CA LEU A 45 -8.19 -0.76 3.83
C LEU A 45 -7.89 -1.58 5.09
N VAL A 46 -8.51 -1.25 6.23
CA VAL A 46 -8.33 -1.99 7.48
C VAL A 46 -8.78 -3.45 7.34
N LEU A 47 -9.97 -3.70 6.78
CA LEU A 47 -10.46 -5.06 6.59
C LEU A 47 -9.56 -5.89 5.68
N THR A 48 -9.00 -5.29 4.64
CA THR A 48 -8.04 -5.94 3.74
C THR A 48 -6.75 -6.31 4.47
N LEU A 49 -6.19 -5.38 5.25
CA LEU A 49 -4.96 -5.62 6.03
C LEU A 49 -5.14 -6.73 7.09
N TYR A 50 -6.35 -6.91 7.61
CA TYR A 50 -6.68 -8.02 8.51
C TYR A 50 -7.07 -9.32 7.78
N GLY A 51 -6.98 -9.38 6.45
CA GLY A 51 -7.37 -10.54 5.65
C GLY A 51 -8.87 -10.87 5.73
N ARG A 52 -9.72 -9.90 6.08
CA ARG A 52 -11.18 -10.07 6.19
C ARG A 52 -11.89 -9.93 4.85
N ILE A 53 -11.33 -9.16 3.93
CA ILE A 53 -11.80 -9.02 2.54
C ILE A 53 -10.60 -9.12 1.59
N PRO A 54 -10.80 -9.58 0.34
CA PRO A 54 -9.72 -9.64 -0.64
C PRO A 54 -9.27 -8.23 -1.06
N VAL A 55 -7.98 -8.10 -1.38
CA VAL A 55 -7.36 -6.84 -1.84
C VAL A 55 -7.98 -6.31 -3.15
N ASP A 56 -8.54 -7.20 -3.98
CA ASP A 56 -9.30 -6.87 -5.19
C ASP A 56 -10.60 -6.09 -4.92
N SER A 57 -11.05 -6.02 -3.66
CA SER A 57 -12.15 -5.14 -3.27
C SER A 57 -11.75 -3.66 -3.28
N LEU A 58 -10.44 -3.36 -3.25
CA LEU A 58 -9.89 -2.00 -3.34
C LEU A 58 -9.63 -1.62 -4.81
N LYS A 59 -9.55 -0.32 -5.09
CA LYS A 59 -9.08 0.16 -6.39
C LYS A 59 -7.56 0.00 -6.46
N LEU A 60 -7.10 -0.98 -7.23
CA LEU A 60 -5.69 -1.29 -7.45
C LEU A 60 -5.14 -0.70 -8.75
N ASP A 61 -3.93 -0.18 -8.70
CA ASP A 61 -3.15 0.33 -9.83
C ASP A 61 -1.69 -0.16 -9.74
N GLY A 62 -0.99 -0.29 -10.86
CA GLY A 62 0.35 -0.87 -10.92
C GLY A 62 0.37 -2.41 -10.89
N ASP A 63 1.43 -2.99 -10.34
CA ASP A 63 1.65 -4.44 -10.28
C ASP A 63 0.91 -5.09 -9.10
N ARG A 64 -0.22 -5.74 -9.40
CA ARG A 64 -1.08 -6.35 -8.38
C ARG A 64 -0.45 -7.57 -7.72
N ALA A 65 0.48 -8.25 -8.39
CA ALA A 65 1.16 -9.43 -7.84
C ALA A 65 1.96 -9.09 -6.56
N VAL A 66 2.34 -7.82 -6.39
CA VAL A 66 2.99 -7.34 -5.16
C VAL A 66 2.07 -7.52 -3.94
N PHE A 67 0.75 -7.40 -4.08
CA PHE A 67 -0.17 -7.62 -2.97
C PHE A 67 -0.27 -9.10 -2.60
N ASP A 68 -0.24 -10.00 -3.58
CA ASP A 68 -0.18 -11.45 -3.34
C ASP A 68 1.13 -11.83 -2.62
N LEU A 69 2.26 -11.28 -3.06
CA LEU A 69 3.57 -11.46 -2.41
C LEU A 69 3.57 -10.91 -0.98
N LEU A 70 2.98 -9.75 -0.74
CA LEU A 70 2.86 -9.16 0.59
C LEU A 70 1.99 -10.04 1.51
N GLN A 71 0.94 -10.64 0.99
CA GLN A 71 0.10 -11.56 1.77
C GLN A 71 0.82 -12.87 2.11
N ALA A 72 1.67 -13.36 1.19
CA ALA A 72 2.52 -14.53 1.41
C ALA A 72 3.81 -14.21 2.18
N TRP A 73 4.05 -12.95 2.55
CA TRP A 73 5.30 -12.53 3.16
C TRP A 73 5.36 -12.93 4.63
N GLU A 74 6.31 -13.81 4.94
CA GLU A 74 6.70 -14.20 6.29
C GLU A 74 8.08 -13.58 6.58
N PRO A 75 8.17 -12.41 7.23
CA PRO A 75 9.46 -11.82 7.59
C PRO A 75 10.18 -12.74 8.59
N GLU A 76 11.45 -13.02 8.34
CA GLU A 76 12.29 -13.78 9.28
C GLU A 76 12.43 -13.00 10.61
N GLU A 77 12.38 -13.70 11.75
CA GLU A 77 12.47 -13.11 13.11
C GLU A 77 13.83 -12.52 13.46
#